data_AF-A0A8T4G3P6-F1
#
_entry.id   AF-A0A8T4G3P6-F1
#
_cell.length_a   1.000
_cell.length_b   1.000
_cell.length_c   1.000
_cell.angle_alpha   90.00
_cell.angle_beta   90.00
_cell.angle_gamma   90.00
#
_symmetry.space_group_name_H-M   'P 1'
#
loop_
_entity.id
_entity.type
_entity.pdbx_description
1 polymer ?
#
loop_
_entity_poly.entity_id
_entity_poly.type
_entity_poly.pdbx_seq_one_letter_code
_entity_poly.pdbx_strand_id
1 'polypeptide(L)'
;MKVEVPYLVFEVNGKEYMIDAHFSKKLERIERVSTLIRPIDRTLLKTAEEPLPILLQKNEIEGFLKNLFIEVYERSGEKLNERLRHMRKWNLLRLIGIPTGFSRHVERDEQLAKENREAMFSLAILRKILGVKTPTELGKVKIVPKEYLYYRIELRNREIFNEKGEKDSIYTQLLEIDEGFRKALPFRI
;
A
#
# COMPACT_ATOMS: atom_id res chain seq x y z
N MET A 1 20.28 -13.80 3.60
CA MET A 1 19.62 -13.91 4.93
C MET A 1 18.13 -14.09 4.69
N LYS A 2 17.48 -14.97 5.45
CA LYS A 2 16.05 -15.26 5.31
C LYS A 2 15.29 -14.56 6.43
N VAL A 3 14.11 -14.05 6.13
CA VAL A 3 13.24 -13.34 7.09
C VAL A 3 11.83 -13.87 6.94
N GLU A 4 11.17 -14.11 8.06
CA GLU A 4 9.80 -14.62 8.09
C GLU A 4 8.84 -13.48 8.44
N VAL A 5 8.02 -13.07 7.48
CA VAL A 5 7.10 -11.95 7.62
C VAL A 5 5.73 -12.48 8.05
N PRO A 6 5.14 -11.99 9.15
CA PRO A 6 3.81 -12.39 9.56
C PRO A 6 2.76 -11.76 8.63
N TYR A 7 1.82 -12.58 8.17
CA TYR A 7 0.64 -12.18 7.42
C TYR A 7 -0.61 -12.53 8.21
N LEU A 8 -1.49 -11.56 8.41
CA LEU A 8 -2.79 -11.77 9.03
C LEU A 8 -3.83 -12.14 7.95
N VAL A 9 -4.40 -13.34 8.07
CA VAL A 9 -5.52 -13.79 7.24
C VAL A 9 -6.83 -13.21 7.79
N PHE A 10 -7.65 -12.68 6.90
CA PHE A 10 -8.98 -12.18 7.23
C PHE A 10 -9.97 -12.49 6.10
N GLU A 11 -11.25 -12.55 6.46
CA GLU A 11 -12.36 -12.70 5.52
C GLU A 11 -13.18 -11.42 5.45
N VAL A 12 -13.55 -11.03 4.23
CA VAL A 12 -14.47 -9.93 3.96
C VAL A 12 -15.36 -10.30 2.77
N ASN A 13 -16.67 -10.11 2.92
CA ASN A 13 -17.66 -10.45 1.89
C ASN A 13 -17.53 -11.89 1.34
N GLY A 14 -17.23 -12.86 2.21
CA GLY A 14 -17.06 -14.27 1.84
C GLY A 14 -15.77 -14.58 1.05
N LYS A 15 -14.83 -13.63 0.96
CA LYS A 15 -13.51 -13.82 0.32
C LYS A 15 -12.40 -13.69 1.36
N GLU A 16 -11.41 -14.56 1.25
CA GLU A 16 -10.24 -14.56 2.12
C GLU A 16 -9.09 -13.79 1.48
N TYR A 17 -8.48 -12.93 2.29
CA TYR A 17 -7.28 -12.19 1.95
C TYR A 17 -6.29 -12.31 3.11
N MET A 18 -5.05 -11.93 2.83
CA MET A 18 -4.01 -11.79 3.83
C MET A 18 -3.35 -10.43 3.69
N ILE A 19 -3.02 -9.80 4.81
CA ILE A 19 -2.26 -8.57 4.86
C ILE A 19 -0.99 -8.78 5.67
N ASP A 20 0.10 -8.20 5.22
CA ASP A 20 1.33 -8.12 5.99
C ASP A 20 1.09 -7.45 7.35
N ALA A 21 1.37 -8.15 8.43
CA ALA A 21 1.13 -7.70 9.79
C ALA A 21 2.30 -6.93 10.39
N HIS A 22 3.44 -6.82 9.70
CA HIS A 22 4.61 -6.09 10.16
C HIS A 22 4.78 -4.77 9.40
N PHE A 23 4.98 -4.86 8.08
CA PHE A 23 5.31 -3.70 7.26
C PHE A 23 4.12 -2.76 7.08
N SER A 24 2.87 -3.23 7.21
CA SER A 24 1.67 -2.39 7.12
C SER A 24 1.64 -1.22 8.10
N LYS A 25 2.38 -1.31 9.22
CA LYS A 25 2.52 -0.24 10.23
C LYS A 25 3.83 0.55 10.10
N LYS A 26 4.69 0.19 9.15
CA LYS A 26 6.05 0.75 8.99
C LYS A 26 6.25 1.51 7.68
N LEU A 27 5.35 1.38 6.72
CA LEU A 27 5.43 2.12 5.46
C LEU A 27 5.30 3.63 5.69
N GLU A 28 6.08 4.40 4.93
CA GLU A 28 6.08 5.85 5.00
C GLU A 28 4.82 6.47 4.37
N ARG A 29 4.35 5.90 3.26
CA ARG A 29 3.13 6.34 2.58
C ARG A 29 1.99 5.36 2.84
N ILE A 30 0.89 5.86 3.40
CA ILE A 30 -0.27 5.03 3.75
C ILE A 30 -0.91 4.38 2.52
N GLU A 31 -0.85 5.03 1.36
CA GLU A 31 -1.42 4.52 0.10
C GLU A 31 -0.79 3.17 -0.27
N ARG A 32 0.48 2.96 0.06
CA ARG A 32 1.23 1.74 -0.26
C ARG A 32 0.81 0.55 0.60
N VAL A 33 0.20 0.75 1.76
CA VAL A 33 -0.29 -0.33 2.63
C VAL A 33 -1.26 -1.25 1.90
N SER A 34 -2.11 -0.68 1.03
CA SER A 34 -3.05 -1.45 0.21
C SER A 34 -2.38 -2.55 -0.63
N THR A 35 -1.14 -2.31 -1.09
CA THR A 35 -0.38 -3.26 -1.93
C THR A 35 0.12 -4.47 -1.14
N LEU A 36 0.16 -4.37 0.19
CA LEU A 36 0.51 -5.48 1.07
C LEU A 36 -0.65 -6.47 1.26
N ILE A 37 -1.85 -6.14 0.79
CA ILE A 37 -3.01 -7.04 0.82
C ILE A 37 -2.97 -7.95 -0.40
N ARG A 38 -2.99 -9.26 -0.15
CA ARG A 38 -2.91 -10.31 -1.17
C ARG A 38 -4.08 -11.28 -1.00
N PRO A 39 -4.49 -11.98 -2.08
CA PRO A 39 -5.30 -13.19 -1.92
C PRO A 39 -4.62 -14.18 -0.98
N ILE A 40 -5.38 -14.96 -0.23
CA ILE A 40 -4.81 -15.96 0.68
C ILE A 40 -3.93 -16.96 -0.10
N ASP A 41 -2.71 -17.18 0.38
CA ASP A 41 -1.87 -18.29 -0.04
C ASP A 41 -1.82 -19.33 1.07
N ARG A 42 -2.52 -20.45 0.86
CA ARG A 42 -2.60 -21.56 1.82
C ARG A 42 -1.35 -22.42 1.87
N THR A 43 -0.37 -22.17 0.99
CA THR A 43 0.93 -22.87 1.01
C THR A 43 1.89 -22.29 2.04
N LEU A 44 1.56 -21.14 2.64
CA LEU A 44 2.38 -20.50 3.66
C LEU A 44 2.41 -21.28 4.97
N LEU A 45 3.50 -21.09 5.71
CA LEU A 45 3.74 -21.76 6.98
C LEU A 45 2.82 -21.21 8.08
N LYS A 46 2.32 -22.08 8.95
CA LYS A 46 1.55 -21.69 10.15
C LYS A 46 2.44 -21.35 11.34
N THR A 47 3.70 -21.76 11.29
CA THR A 47 4.70 -21.58 12.34
C THR A 47 5.98 -21.05 11.71
N ALA A 48 6.65 -20.15 12.41
CA ALA A 48 7.92 -19.54 12.03
C ALA A 48 8.90 -19.74 13.19
N GLU A 49 10.19 -19.88 12.86
CA GLU A 49 11.25 -20.03 13.86
C GLU A 49 11.62 -18.66 14.44
N GLU A 50 11.84 -17.68 13.56
CA GLU A 50 12.24 -16.32 13.92
C GLU A 50 11.41 -15.29 13.12
N PRO A 51 10.11 -15.14 13.41
CA PRO A 51 9.27 -14.19 12.70
C PRO A 51 9.59 -12.74 13.08
N LEU A 52 9.40 -11.83 12.12
CA LEU A 52 9.30 -10.41 12.39
C LEU A 52 8.16 -10.14 13.39
N PRO A 53 8.26 -9.09 14.23
CA PRO A 53 7.25 -8.81 15.23
C PRO A 53 5.91 -8.49 14.58
N ILE A 54 4.84 -9.06 15.11
CA ILE A 54 3.46 -8.80 14.68
C ILE A 54 3.04 -7.43 15.21
N LEU A 55 2.86 -6.46 14.30
CA LEU A 55 2.46 -5.09 14.65
C LEU A 55 0.97 -4.81 14.40
N LEU A 56 0.33 -5.62 13.55
CA LEU A 56 -1.10 -5.58 13.28
C LEU A 56 -1.79 -6.80 13.88
N GLN A 57 -2.53 -6.59 14.95
CA GLN A 57 -3.25 -7.60 15.71
C GLN A 57 -4.60 -7.97 15.09
N LYS A 58 -5.10 -9.17 15.42
CA LYS A 58 -6.40 -9.67 14.94
C LYS A 58 -7.58 -8.77 15.31
N ASN A 59 -7.59 -8.22 16.52
CA ASN A 59 -8.67 -7.38 17.02
C ASN A 59 -8.71 -5.98 16.38
N GLU A 60 -7.61 -5.50 15.80
CA GLU A 60 -7.54 -4.17 15.20
C GLU A 60 -7.73 -4.15 13.68
N ILE A 61 -7.71 -5.30 13.00
CA ILE A 61 -7.74 -5.37 11.53
C ILE A 61 -8.95 -4.65 10.92
N GLU A 62 -10.11 -4.79 11.54
CA GLU A 62 -11.33 -4.18 11.03
C GLU A 62 -11.24 -2.65 11.07
N GLY A 63 -10.87 -2.10 12.24
CA GLY A 63 -10.67 -0.66 12.41
C GLY A 63 -9.54 -0.14 11.53
N PHE A 64 -8.44 -0.89 11.44
CA PHE A 64 -7.29 -0.55 10.60
C PHE A 64 -7.66 -0.41 9.13
N LEU A 65 -8.34 -1.41 8.55
CA LEU A 65 -8.73 -1.37 7.14
C LEU A 65 -9.80 -0.31 6.83
N LYS A 66 -10.75 -0.10 7.75
CA LYS A 66 -11.75 0.98 7.61
C LYS A 66 -11.10 2.36 7.64
N ASN A 67 -10.20 2.60 8.59
CA ASN A 67 -9.46 3.87 8.69
C ASN A 67 -8.54 4.08 7.49
N LEU A 68 -7.83 3.03 7.05
CA LEU A 68 -7.02 3.04 5.84
C LEU A 68 -7.84 3.44 4.61
N PHE A 69 -9.06 2.90 4.46
CA PHE A 69 -9.94 3.27 3.36
C PHE A 69 -10.33 4.74 3.41
N ILE A 70 -10.72 5.25 4.58
CA ILE A 70 -11.13 6.66 4.76
C ILE A 70 -9.97 7.59 4.39
N GLU A 71 -8.79 7.35 4.96
CA GLU A 71 -7.63 8.21 4.74
C GLU A 71 -7.16 8.18 3.27
N VAL A 72 -7.11 6.99 2.66
CA VAL A 72 -6.77 6.87 1.23
C VAL A 72 -7.84 7.55 0.36
N TYR A 73 -9.13 7.43 0.69
CA TYR A 73 -10.20 8.08 -0.03
C TYR A 73 -10.05 9.61 -0.02
N GLU A 74 -9.82 10.20 1.15
CA GLU A 74 -9.62 11.64 1.32
C GLU A 74 -8.38 12.12 0.55
N ARG A 75 -7.23 11.49 0.77
CA ARG A 75 -5.97 11.82 0.09
C ARG A 75 -6.08 11.71 -1.43
N SER A 76 -6.80 10.70 -1.92
CA SER A 76 -7.01 10.53 -3.36
C SER A 76 -7.76 11.73 -3.97
N GLY A 77 -8.75 12.28 -3.25
CA GLY A 77 -9.48 13.48 -3.65
C GLY A 77 -8.63 14.74 -3.55
N GLU A 78 -7.86 14.90 -2.47
CA GLU A 78 -6.93 16.01 -2.27
C GLU A 78 -5.87 16.07 -3.38
N LYS A 79 -5.23 14.94 -3.70
CA LYS A 79 -4.21 14.85 -4.76
C LYS A 79 -4.78 15.15 -6.14
N LEU A 80 -6.01 14.72 -6.41
CA LEU A 80 -6.70 15.07 -7.65
C LEU A 80 -6.95 16.58 -7.73
N ASN A 81 -7.45 17.17 -6.63
CA ASN A 81 -7.72 18.60 -6.54
C ASN A 81 -6.44 19.45 -6.68
N GLU A 82 -5.33 19.03 -6.06
CA GLU A 82 -4.02 19.68 -6.18
C GLU A 82 -3.55 19.72 -7.64
N ARG A 83 -3.61 18.58 -8.33
CA ARG A 83 -3.26 18.48 -9.75
C ARG A 83 -4.15 19.38 -10.61
N LEU A 84 -5.46 19.30 -10.44
CA LEU A 84 -6.41 20.14 -11.20
C LEU A 84 -6.20 21.63 -10.95
N ARG A 85 -5.82 22.03 -9.73
CA ARG A 85 -5.52 23.43 -9.39
C ARG A 85 -4.24 23.90 -10.07
N HIS A 86 -3.19 23.08 -10.06
CA HIS A 86 -1.94 23.35 -10.78
C HIS A 86 -2.18 23.53 -12.28
N MET A 87 -2.88 22.57 -12.90
CA MET A 87 -3.23 22.63 -14.32
C MET A 87 -4.07 23.87 -14.66
N ARG A 88 -5.08 24.21 -13.84
CA ARG A 88 -5.90 25.42 -14.03
C ARG A 88 -5.06 26.70 -13.98
N LYS A 89 -4.18 26.84 -12.97
CA LYS A 89 -3.30 28.00 -12.83
C LYS A 89 -2.34 28.11 -14.01
N TRP A 90 -1.73 27.00 -14.42
CA TRP A 90 -0.80 26.98 -15.54
C TRP A 90 -1.48 27.31 -16.87
N ASN A 91 -2.67 26.76 -17.13
CA ASN A 91 -3.44 27.08 -18.33
C ASN A 91 -3.84 28.56 -18.37
N LEU A 92 -4.20 29.15 -17.23
CA LEU A 92 -4.50 30.58 -17.16
C LEU A 92 -3.27 31.43 -17.52
N LEU A 93 -2.12 31.13 -16.93
CA LEU A 93 -0.84 31.82 -17.20
C LEU A 93 -0.45 31.74 -18.68
N ARG A 94 -0.66 30.58 -19.30
CA ARG A 94 -0.45 30.39 -20.74
C ARG A 94 -1.40 31.23 -21.59
N LEU A 95 -2.67 31.31 -21.21
CA LEU A 95 -3.68 32.10 -21.93
C LEU A 95 -3.36 33.60 -21.92
N ILE A 96 -2.85 34.12 -20.80
CA ILE A 96 -2.47 35.54 -20.65
C ILE A 96 -1.03 35.83 -21.12
N GLY A 97 -0.35 34.86 -21.74
CA GLY A 97 0.97 35.06 -22.35
C GLY A 97 2.13 35.23 -21.38
N ILE A 98 1.99 34.85 -20.10
CA ILE A 98 3.09 34.95 -19.12
C ILE A 98 4.05 33.75 -19.32
N PRO A 99 5.35 33.98 -19.60
CA PRO A 99 6.32 32.91 -19.76
C PRO A 99 6.69 32.34 -18.39
N THR A 100 5.90 31.39 -17.90
CA THR A 100 6.24 30.61 -16.71
C THR A 100 6.91 29.32 -17.15
N GLY A 101 8.21 29.17 -16.83
CA GLY A 101 9.10 28.13 -17.38
C GLY A 101 8.42 26.77 -17.59
N PHE A 102 8.20 26.42 -18.86
CA PHE A 102 7.38 25.28 -19.30
C PHE A 102 7.83 23.96 -18.65
N SER A 103 9.13 23.67 -18.69
CA SER A 103 9.70 22.43 -18.15
C SER A 103 9.42 22.23 -16.66
N ARG A 104 9.43 23.32 -15.85
CA ARG A 104 9.12 23.24 -14.42
C ARG A 104 7.67 22.86 -14.16
N HIS A 105 6.74 23.37 -14.97
CA HIS A 105 5.33 23.04 -14.85
C HIS A 105 5.02 21.61 -15.30
N VAL A 106 5.73 21.13 -16.33
CA VAL A 106 5.67 19.73 -16.79
C VAL A 106 6.16 18.79 -15.70
N GLU A 107 7.37 19.00 -15.18
CA GLU A 107 7.94 18.17 -14.11
C GLU A 107 7.03 18.13 -12.88
N ARG A 108 6.46 19.28 -12.50
CA ARG A 108 5.48 19.35 -11.40
C ARG A 108 4.19 18.58 -11.69
N ASP A 109 3.65 18.65 -12.91
CA ASP A 109 2.46 17.86 -13.27
C ASP A 109 2.77 16.35 -13.29
N GLU A 110 3.94 15.95 -13.78
CA GLU A 110 4.38 14.55 -13.77
C GLU A 110 4.48 14.00 -12.34
N GLN A 111 5.05 14.77 -11.42
CA GLN A 111 5.09 14.41 -10.00
C GLN A 111 3.68 14.26 -9.41
N LEU A 112 2.83 15.26 -9.60
CA LEU A 112 1.45 15.25 -9.09
C LEU A 112 0.63 14.11 -9.72
N ALA A 113 0.84 13.81 -11.00
CA ALA A 113 0.20 12.69 -11.68
C ALA A 113 0.67 11.35 -11.12
N LYS A 114 1.97 11.19 -10.80
CA LYS A 114 2.49 9.98 -10.15
C LYS A 114 1.83 9.76 -8.79
N GLU A 115 1.80 10.78 -7.94
CA GLU A 115 1.19 10.70 -6.61
C GLU A 115 -0.32 10.42 -6.69
N ASN A 116 -1.03 11.08 -7.60
CA ASN A 116 -2.45 10.85 -7.81
C ASN A 116 -2.72 9.40 -8.29
N ARG A 117 -1.89 8.86 -9.20
CA ARG A 117 -2.01 7.47 -9.64
C ARG A 117 -1.82 6.49 -8.49
N GLU A 118 -0.79 6.67 -7.66
CA GLU A 118 -0.55 5.80 -6.48
C GLU A 118 -1.77 5.79 -5.55
N ALA A 119 -2.32 6.96 -5.22
CA ALA A 119 -3.50 7.07 -4.37
C ALA A 119 -4.75 6.42 -4.99
N MET A 120 -4.96 6.60 -6.30
CA MET A 120 -6.09 6.00 -7.01
C MET A 120 -5.99 4.48 -7.10
N PHE A 121 -4.80 3.94 -7.33
CA PHE A 121 -4.59 2.49 -7.32
C PHE A 121 -4.83 1.90 -5.94
N SER A 122 -4.33 2.57 -4.90
CA SER A 122 -4.57 2.18 -3.52
C SER A 122 -6.06 2.13 -3.20
N LEU A 123 -6.80 3.18 -3.56
CA LEU A 123 -8.24 3.24 -3.37
C LEU A 123 -8.96 2.12 -4.15
N ALA A 124 -8.55 1.86 -5.39
CA ALA A 124 -9.15 0.80 -6.21
C ALA A 124 -8.96 -0.59 -5.59
N ILE A 125 -7.78 -0.88 -5.04
CA ILE A 125 -7.49 -2.13 -4.32
C ILE A 125 -8.42 -2.26 -3.12
N LEU A 126 -8.51 -1.22 -2.28
CA LEU A 126 -9.33 -1.25 -1.07
C LEU A 126 -10.83 -1.35 -1.39
N ARG A 127 -11.32 -0.63 -2.42
CA ARG A 127 -12.71 -0.76 -2.92
C ARG A 127 -13.02 -2.20 -3.33
N LYS A 128 -12.10 -2.85 -4.04
CA LYS A 128 -12.27 -4.24 -4.49
C LYS A 128 -12.30 -5.23 -3.31
N ILE A 129 -11.44 -5.05 -2.32
CA ILE A 129 -11.34 -5.93 -1.15
C ILE A 129 -12.55 -5.75 -0.25
N LEU A 130 -12.84 -4.52 0.15
CA LEU A 130 -13.91 -4.20 1.09
C LEU A 130 -15.31 -4.24 0.44
N GLY A 131 -15.40 -4.23 -0.88
CA GLY A 131 -16.67 -4.25 -1.61
C GLY A 131 -17.47 -2.95 -1.49
N VAL A 132 -16.81 -1.82 -1.25
CA VAL A 132 -17.43 -0.50 -1.07
C VAL A 132 -16.93 0.51 -2.09
N LYS A 133 -17.71 1.56 -2.33
CA LYS A 133 -17.33 2.70 -3.20
C LYS A 133 -16.97 3.95 -2.41
N THR A 134 -17.67 4.18 -1.29
CA THR A 134 -17.57 5.38 -0.47
C THR A 134 -17.45 5.05 1.02
N PRO A 135 -16.91 5.99 1.84
CA PRO A 135 -16.77 5.78 3.29
C PRO A 135 -18.09 5.48 4.01
N THR A 136 -19.21 6.02 3.51
CA THR A 136 -20.55 5.81 4.06
C THR A 136 -21.01 4.34 4.04
N GLU A 137 -20.44 3.52 3.17
CA GLU A 137 -20.78 2.10 3.04
C GLU A 137 -19.99 1.21 4.02
N LEU A 138 -18.91 1.73 4.64
CA LEU A 138 -18.02 0.96 5.53
C LEU A 138 -18.73 0.41 6.77
N GLY A 139 -19.77 1.09 7.25
CA GLY A 139 -20.53 0.65 8.43
C GLY A 139 -21.12 -0.75 8.29
N LYS A 140 -21.39 -1.20 7.05
CA LYS A 140 -21.96 -2.51 6.74
C LYS A 140 -20.90 -3.60 6.51
N VAL A 141 -19.63 -3.21 6.34
CA VAL A 141 -18.54 -4.14 6.07
C VAL A 141 -18.12 -4.81 7.37
N LYS A 142 -18.21 -6.13 7.41
CA LYS A 142 -17.70 -6.96 8.51
C LYS A 142 -16.42 -7.65 8.06
N ILE A 143 -15.36 -7.50 8.85
CA ILE A 143 -14.06 -8.14 8.59
C ILE A 143 -13.81 -9.16 9.69
N VAL A 144 -13.64 -10.42 9.32
CA VAL A 144 -13.43 -11.50 10.29
C VAL A 144 -11.96 -11.91 10.27
N PRO A 145 -11.17 -11.60 11.32
CA PRO A 145 -9.80 -12.09 11.43
C PRO A 145 -9.79 -13.62 11.63
N LYS A 146 -8.82 -14.31 11.02
CA LYS A 146 -8.66 -15.77 11.12
C LYS A 146 -7.36 -16.15 11.84
N GLU A 147 -6.31 -16.43 11.08
CA GLU A 147 -5.02 -16.91 11.57
C GLU A 147 -3.86 -16.06 11.05
N TYR A 148 -2.67 -16.29 11.61
CA TYR A 148 -1.44 -15.74 11.06
C TYR A 148 -0.76 -16.83 10.23
N LEU A 149 -0.23 -16.42 9.07
CA LEU A 149 0.62 -17.23 8.22
C LEU A 149 1.97 -16.51 8.09
N TYR A 150 3.03 -17.25 7.80
CA TYR A 150 4.37 -16.69 7.70
C TYR A 150 4.89 -16.82 6.27
N TYR A 151 5.23 -15.67 5.70
CA TYR A 151 5.80 -15.55 4.37
C TYR A 151 7.30 -15.36 4.46
N ARG A 152 8.06 -16.32 3.95
CA ARG A 152 9.52 -16.28 3.99
C ARG A 152 10.06 -15.52 2.78
N ILE A 153 10.91 -14.54 3.06
CA ILE A 153 11.57 -13.72 2.06
C ILE A 153 13.08 -13.77 2.19
N GLU A 154 13.76 -13.59 1.07
CA GLU A 154 15.20 -13.52 0.99
C GLU A 154 15.62 -12.33 0.13
N LEU A 155 16.56 -11.52 0.63
CA LEU A 155 17.18 -10.45 -0.15
C LEU A 155 18.39 -10.99 -0.93
N ARG A 156 18.38 -10.84 -2.26
CA ARG A 156 19.50 -11.14 -3.16
C ARG A 156 19.66 -10.00 -4.15
N ASN A 157 20.86 -9.45 -4.32
CA ASN A 157 21.16 -8.38 -5.29
C ASN A 157 20.19 -7.18 -5.26
N ARG A 158 19.78 -6.71 -4.08
CA ARG A 158 18.76 -5.65 -3.89
C ARG A 158 17.36 -5.99 -4.42
N GLU A 159 17.07 -7.27 -4.60
CA GLU A 159 15.75 -7.77 -4.97
C GLU A 159 15.27 -8.76 -3.90
N ILE A 160 13.95 -8.81 -3.69
CA ILE A 160 13.35 -9.69 -2.69
C ILE A 160 12.73 -10.88 -3.41
N PHE A 161 13.07 -12.07 -2.94
CA PHE A 161 12.59 -13.35 -3.46
C PHE A 161 11.75 -14.07 -2.41
N ASN A 162 10.76 -14.82 -2.86
CA ASN A 162 9.91 -15.67 -2.03
C ASN A 162 10.58 -17.03 -1.74
N GLU A 163 9.94 -17.86 -0.92
CA GLU A 163 10.44 -19.19 -0.58
C GLU A 163 10.63 -20.12 -1.80
N LYS A 164 9.86 -19.91 -2.87
CA LYS A 164 9.96 -20.66 -4.13
C LYS A 164 11.09 -20.15 -5.04
N GLY A 165 11.81 -19.11 -4.62
CA GLY A 165 12.87 -18.48 -5.41
C GLY A 165 12.37 -17.54 -6.50
N GLU A 166 11.09 -17.18 -6.50
CA GLU A 166 10.50 -16.22 -7.44
C GLU A 166 10.61 -14.80 -6.89
N LYS A 167 10.81 -13.83 -7.78
CA LYS A 167 10.92 -12.42 -7.40
C LYS A 167 9.58 -11.89 -6.88
N ASP A 168 9.58 -11.37 -5.65
CA ASP A 168 8.45 -10.63 -5.10
C ASP A 168 8.49 -9.19 -5.61
N SER A 169 7.67 -8.89 -6.62
CA SER A 169 7.65 -7.58 -7.26
C SER A 169 7.22 -6.46 -6.33
N ILE A 170 6.30 -6.72 -5.40
CA ILE A 170 5.75 -5.70 -4.49
C ILE A 170 6.81 -5.31 -3.47
N TYR A 171 7.40 -6.29 -2.79
CA TYR A 171 8.46 -6.02 -1.82
C TYR A 171 9.72 -5.45 -2.47
N THR A 172 10.10 -5.93 -3.65
CA THR A 172 11.23 -5.33 -4.39
C THR A 172 10.95 -3.88 -4.74
N GLN A 173 9.75 -3.55 -5.20
CA GLN A 173 9.40 -2.17 -5.51
C GLN A 173 9.36 -1.29 -4.25
N LEU A 174 8.80 -1.79 -3.13
CA LEU A 174 8.79 -1.08 -1.85
C LEU A 174 10.20 -0.82 -1.33
N LEU A 175 11.13 -1.75 -1.55
CA LEU A 175 12.54 -1.58 -1.22
C LEU A 175 13.17 -0.38 -1.96
N GLU A 176 12.77 -0.12 -3.20
CA GLU A 176 13.28 1.02 -3.98
C GLU A 176 12.64 2.35 -3.56
N ILE A 177 11.33 2.37 -3.27
CA ILE A 177 10.55 3.62 -3.21
C ILE A 177 10.12 4.06 -1.81
N ASP A 178 10.22 3.20 -0.78
CA ASP A 178 9.72 3.46 0.58
C ASP A 178 10.83 3.39 1.62
N GLU A 179 11.09 4.51 2.32
CA GLU A 179 12.13 4.54 3.35
C GLU A 179 11.72 3.73 4.59
N GLY A 180 10.43 3.74 4.93
CA GLY A 180 9.89 3.04 6.07
C GLY A 180 10.08 1.53 5.95
N PHE A 181 9.78 0.99 4.76
CA PHE A 181 10.08 -0.40 4.41
C PHE A 181 11.57 -0.72 4.52
N ARG A 182 12.45 0.11 3.93
CA ARG A 182 13.90 -0.07 3.99
C ARG A 182 14.45 -0.10 5.42
N LYS A 183 13.97 0.80 6.29
CA LYS A 183 14.39 0.88 7.70
C LYS A 183 13.85 -0.28 8.55
N ALA A 184 12.70 -0.83 8.19
CA ALA A 184 12.08 -1.95 8.89
C ALA A 184 12.65 -3.31 8.47
N LEU A 185 13.31 -3.40 7.30
CA LEU A 185 14.02 -4.60 6.89
C LEU A 185 15.22 -4.87 7.82
N PRO A 186 15.37 -6.10 8.34
CA PRO A 186 16.52 -6.45 9.19
C PRO A 186 17.82 -6.65 8.38
N PHE A 187 17.77 -6.56 7.05
CA PHE A 187 18.95 -6.63 6.20
C PHE A 187 19.72 -5.30 6.28
N ARG A 188 21.03 -5.37 6.53
CA ARG A 188 21.91 -4.22 6.23
C ARG A 188 22.05 -4.12 4.71
N ILE A 189 21.50 -3.05 4.13
CA ILE A 189 21.62 -2.68 2.71
C ILE A 189 22.84 -1.79 2.52
#